data_AF-A0A924MN08-F1
#
_entry.id   AF-A0A924MN08-F1
#
_cell.length_a   1.000
_cell.length_b   1.000
_cell.length_c   1.000
_cell.angle_alpha   90.00
_cell.angle_beta   90.00
_cell.angle_gamma   90.00
#
_symmetry.space_group_name_H-M   'P 1'
#
loop_
_entity.id
_entity.type
_entity.pdbx_description
1 polymer ?
#
loop_
_entity_poly.entity_id
_entity_poly.type
_entity_poly.pdbx_seq_one_letter_code
_entity_poly.pdbx_strand_id
1 'polypeptide(L)'
;MALLQISEPGQSPNPHERRIAVGIDLGTTHSLVAAVRSGVAECLPDDAGRVILPSAVRYLDEGRRQIGAEALAAQASDPENTIVSVKRFMGRALADIANRDKLPYHFEDTPGMLRLTTRHGLKSPVEVSAEILATLRFRAEDSFADDVFGAVITVPAYFDDAQRQATKDAAQLAGLNVLRLINEPTAAAIAYGLDNASEGLYAVYDLGGGTF
;
A
#
# COMPACT_ATOMS: atom_id res chain seq x y z
N MET A 1 3.31 -8.67 -27.96
CA MET A 1 3.73 -7.84 -26.81
C MET A 1 4.21 -8.78 -25.72
N ALA A 2 5.49 -8.73 -25.35
CA ALA A 2 6.05 -9.61 -24.32
C ALA A 2 6.25 -8.81 -23.03
N LEU A 3 5.46 -9.15 -22.00
CA LEU A 3 5.68 -8.72 -20.62
C LEU A 3 6.67 -9.70 -20.00
N LEU A 4 7.65 -9.19 -19.24
CA LEU A 4 8.61 -10.02 -18.52
C LEU A 4 7.86 -10.78 -17.41
N GLN A 5 7.61 -12.08 -17.62
CA GLN A 5 7.02 -12.97 -16.62
C GLN A 5 8.13 -13.46 -15.67
N ILE A 6 8.08 -13.02 -14.42
CA ILE A 6 8.95 -13.53 -13.36
C ILE A 6 8.44 -14.94 -12.99
N SER A 7 9.29 -15.95 -13.14
CA SER A 7 8.98 -17.37 -12.85
C SER A 7 10.05 -17.96 -11.93
N GLU A 8 9.68 -18.87 -11.03
CA GLU A 8 10.65 -19.63 -10.24
C GLU A 8 11.33 -20.75 -11.07
N PRO A 9 12.57 -21.16 -10.72
CA PRO A 9 13.27 -22.24 -11.42
C PRO A 9 12.46 -23.55 -11.38
N GLY A 10 12.08 -24.07 -12.56
CA GLY A 10 11.35 -25.34 -12.70
C GLY A 10 9.84 -25.23 -12.91
N GLN A 11 9.26 -24.03 -12.85
CA GLN A 11 7.88 -23.77 -13.26
C GLN A 11 7.85 -22.89 -14.51
N SER A 12 7.91 -23.50 -15.69
CA SER A 12 7.63 -22.79 -16.93
C SER A 12 6.14 -22.47 -16.97
N PRO A 13 5.72 -21.18 -16.94
CA PRO A 13 4.30 -20.84 -17.01
C PRO A 13 3.74 -21.24 -18.37
N ASN A 14 2.46 -21.63 -18.37
CA ASN A 14 1.73 -21.93 -19.59
C ASN A 14 1.68 -20.66 -20.45
N PRO A 15 2.20 -20.64 -21.69
CA PRO A 15 2.41 -19.43 -22.49
C PRO A 15 1.13 -18.62 -22.80
N HIS A 16 -0.05 -19.16 -22.50
CA HIS A 16 -1.34 -18.51 -22.67
C HIS A 16 -1.92 -17.89 -21.39
N GLU A 17 -1.30 -18.10 -20.22
CA GLU A 17 -1.80 -17.54 -18.96
C GLU A 17 -1.09 -16.21 -18.67
N ARG A 18 -1.77 -15.09 -18.99
CA ARG A 18 -1.22 -13.75 -18.79
C ARG A 18 -1.27 -13.38 -17.31
N ARG A 19 -0.24 -13.76 -16.56
CA ARG A 19 -0.11 -13.42 -15.14
C ARG A 19 0.39 -12.00 -14.96
N ILE A 20 -0.51 -11.06 -14.71
CA ILE A 20 -0.17 -9.65 -14.45
C ILE A 20 0.25 -9.49 -12.99
N ALA A 21 1.54 -9.23 -12.77
CA ALA A 21 2.07 -8.87 -11.46
C ALA A 21 2.34 -7.37 -11.38
N VAL A 22 2.01 -6.75 -10.24
CA VAL A 22 2.23 -5.33 -9.98
C VAL A 22 3.11 -5.09 -8.75
N GLY A 23 3.82 -3.97 -8.73
CA GLY A 23 4.50 -3.45 -7.55
C GLY A 23 3.63 -2.38 -6.90
N ILE A 24 3.37 -2.48 -5.60
CA ILE A 24 2.64 -1.48 -4.82
C ILE A 24 3.57 -0.91 -3.77
N ASP A 25 3.71 0.40 -3.79
CA ASP A 25 4.26 1.13 -2.66
C ASP A 25 3.11 1.57 -1.76
N LEU A 26 2.96 0.94 -0.59
CA LEU A 26 1.94 1.30 0.40
C LEU A 26 2.56 2.28 1.41
N GLY A 27 2.76 3.54 1.04
CA GLY A 27 3.44 4.50 1.90
C GLY A 27 2.56 5.13 2.98
N THR A 28 3.19 5.77 3.96
CA THR A 28 2.48 6.41 5.09
C THR A 28 1.58 7.56 4.64
N THR A 29 2.08 8.43 3.76
CA THR A 29 1.35 9.61 3.28
C THR A 29 0.79 9.42 1.88
N HIS A 30 1.53 8.70 1.04
CA HIS A 30 1.20 8.46 -0.35
C HIS A 30 1.45 7.01 -0.68
N SER A 31 0.67 6.47 -1.60
CA SER A 31 0.84 5.14 -2.16
C SER A 31 0.78 5.22 -3.67
N LEU A 32 1.34 4.24 -4.36
CA LEU A 32 1.26 4.11 -5.81
C LEU A 32 1.31 2.65 -6.24
N VAL A 33 0.96 2.41 -7.50
CA VAL A 33 1.07 1.10 -8.13
C VAL A 33 1.81 1.25 -9.45
N ALA A 34 2.68 0.29 -9.73
CA ALA A 34 3.54 0.26 -10.90
C ALA A 34 3.59 -1.16 -11.50
N ALA A 35 3.95 -1.23 -12.77
CA ALA A 35 4.18 -2.50 -13.46
C ALA A 35 5.32 -2.36 -14.47
N VAL A 36 5.91 -3.49 -14.86
CA VAL A 36 6.93 -3.51 -15.92
C VAL A 36 6.27 -3.81 -17.26
N ARG A 37 6.31 -2.86 -18.19
CA ARG A 37 5.81 -3.00 -19.57
C ARG A 37 6.97 -2.91 -20.54
N SER A 38 7.14 -3.92 -21.40
CA SER A 38 8.21 -3.97 -22.40
C SER A 38 9.63 -3.72 -21.83
N GLY A 39 9.87 -4.16 -20.58
CA GLY A 39 11.15 -3.98 -19.90
C GLY A 39 11.31 -2.65 -19.15
N VAL A 40 10.31 -1.76 -19.18
CA VAL A 40 10.33 -0.46 -18.51
C VAL A 40 9.36 -0.48 -17.33
N ALA A 41 9.79 0.00 -16.16
CA ALA A 41 8.91 0.19 -15.01
C ALA A 41 8.10 1.48 -15.19
N GLU A 42 6.77 1.37 -15.08
CA GLU A 42 5.83 2.47 -15.28
C GLU A 42 4.85 2.54 -14.10
N CYS A 43 4.62 3.73 -13.56
CA CYS A 43 3.55 3.95 -12.59
C CYS A 43 2.19 4.01 -13.30
N LEU A 44 1.19 3.37 -12.72
CA LEU A 44 -0.14 3.28 -13.31
C LEU A 44 -1.03 4.44 -12.81
N PRO A 45 -1.53 5.31 -13.72
CA PRO A 45 -2.34 6.46 -13.34
C PRO A 45 -3.79 6.08 -13.00
N ASP A 46 -4.50 6.98 -12.33
CA ASP A 46 -5.97 6.98 -12.32
C ASP A 46 -6.56 7.67 -13.58
N ASP A 47 -7.89 7.73 -13.66
CA ASP A 47 -8.63 8.36 -14.77
C ASP A 47 -8.29 9.84 -15.01
N ALA A 48 -7.75 10.52 -13.99
CA ALA A 48 -7.30 11.91 -14.07
C ALA A 48 -5.80 12.03 -14.38
N GLY A 49 -5.13 10.91 -14.71
CA GLY A 49 -3.70 10.87 -15.01
C GLY A 49 -2.79 10.90 -13.79
N ARG A 50 -3.32 10.80 -12.56
CA ARG A 50 -2.53 10.90 -11.32
C ARG A 50 -1.99 9.53 -10.92
N VAL A 51 -0.67 9.43 -10.80
CA VAL A 51 0.00 8.20 -10.35
C VAL A 51 0.10 8.07 -8.84
N ILE A 52 0.09 9.20 -8.11
CA ILE A 52 0.15 9.23 -6.65
C ILE A 52 -1.26 9.19 -6.06
N LEU A 53 -1.50 8.26 -5.14
CA LEU A 53 -2.70 8.17 -4.30
C LEU A 53 -2.35 8.64 -2.88
N PRO A 54 -2.97 9.71 -2.34
CA PRO A 54 -2.86 10.00 -0.92
C PRO A 54 -3.36 8.81 -0.08
N SER A 55 -2.58 8.40 0.93
CA SER A 55 -2.94 7.32 1.86
C SER A 55 -3.94 7.83 2.90
N ALA A 56 -5.14 8.12 2.43
CA ALA A 56 -6.24 8.72 3.19
C ALA A 56 -7.56 7.99 2.87
N VAL A 57 -8.31 7.66 3.92
CA VAL A 57 -9.64 7.05 3.81
C VAL A 57 -10.61 7.83 4.67
N ARG A 58 -11.71 8.28 4.08
CA ARG A 58 -12.80 8.95 4.79
C ARG A 58 -14.03 8.07 4.79
N TYR A 59 -14.59 7.83 5.96
CA TYR A 59 -15.84 7.11 6.15
C TYR A 59 -17.00 8.10 6.22
N LEU A 60 -18.06 7.86 5.45
CA LEU A 60 -19.26 8.70 5.37
C LEU A 60 -20.47 7.95 5.94
N ASP A 61 -21.64 8.57 5.86
CA ASP A 61 -22.88 7.90 6.23
C ASP A 61 -23.31 6.89 5.16
N GLU A 62 -24.18 5.95 5.56
CA GLU A 62 -24.78 4.93 4.68
C GLU A 62 -23.75 3.97 4.04
N GLY A 63 -22.63 3.73 4.72
CA GLY A 63 -21.61 2.79 4.24
C GLY A 63 -20.76 3.31 3.08
N ARG A 64 -20.88 4.60 2.73
CA ARG A 64 -20.08 5.23 1.68
C ARG A 64 -18.69 5.62 2.20
N ARG A 65 -17.70 5.62 1.31
CA ARG A 65 -16.33 5.99 1.64
C ARG A 65 -15.70 6.78 0.50
N GLN A 66 -14.76 7.65 0.85
CA GLN A 66 -13.88 8.34 -0.08
C GLN A 66 -12.45 7.88 0.20
N ILE A 67 -11.64 7.71 -0.83
CA ILE A 67 -10.23 7.32 -0.71
C ILE A 67 -9.38 8.30 -1.50
N GLY A 68 -8.15 8.57 -1.07
CA GLY A 68 -7.21 9.39 -1.82
C GLY A 68 -7.44 10.88 -1.65
N ALA A 69 -7.36 11.62 -2.77
CA ALA A 69 -7.42 13.08 -2.78
C ALA A 69 -8.72 13.63 -2.20
N GLU A 70 -9.86 12.98 -2.47
CA GLU A 70 -11.15 13.40 -1.92
C GLU A 70 -11.23 13.24 -0.40
N ALA A 71 -10.70 12.13 0.14
CA ALA A 71 -10.60 11.93 1.57
C ALA A 71 -9.68 12.97 2.20
N LEU A 72 -8.49 13.16 1.63
CA LEU A 72 -7.51 14.12 2.15
C LEU A 72 -8.05 15.56 2.17
N ALA A 73 -8.79 15.98 1.14
CA ALA A 73 -9.39 17.31 1.07
C ALA A 73 -10.37 17.59 2.23
N ALA A 74 -11.00 16.55 2.77
CA ALA A 74 -11.96 16.65 3.86
C ALA A 74 -11.32 16.56 5.27
N GLN A 75 -10.00 16.35 5.37
CA GLN A 75 -9.31 16.14 6.64
C GLN A 75 -9.56 17.26 7.64
N ALA A 76 -9.58 18.52 7.21
CA ALA A 76 -9.82 19.65 8.11
C ALA A 76 -11.28 19.75 8.58
N SER A 77 -12.24 19.36 7.73
CA SER A 77 -13.67 19.48 8.01
C SER A 77 -14.28 18.27 8.73
N ASP A 78 -13.67 17.09 8.57
CA ASP A 78 -14.17 15.82 9.14
C ASP A 78 -12.99 14.96 9.62
N PRO A 79 -12.18 15.48 10.57
CA PRO A 79 -10.89 14.89 10.94
C PRO A 79 -11.02 13.54 11.66
N GLU A 80 -12.10 13.32 12.41
CA GLU A 80 -12.31 12.07 13.16
C GLU A 80 -12.63 10.88 12.23
N ASN A 81 -13.27 11.15 11.09
CA ASN A 81 -13.66 10.12 10.11
C ASN A 81 -12.72 10.03 8.91
N THR A 82 -11.74 10.92 8.82
CA THR A 82 -10.74 10.97 7.75
C THR A 82 -9.41 10.43 8.25
N ILE A 83 -9.18 9.14 8.07
CA ILE A 83 -8.00 8.45 8.56
C ILE A 83 -6.85 8.63 7.56
N VAL A 84 -5.82 9.35 8.00
CA VAL A 84 -4.53 9.50 7.32
C VAL A 84 -3.40 8.86 8.12
N SER A 85 -2.28 8.57 7.47
CA SER A 85 -1.07 8.00 8.12
C SER A 85 -1.32 6.68 8.84
N VAL A 86 -2.30 5.89 8.38
CA VAL A 86 -2.72 4.65 9.04
C VAL A 86 -1.60 3.62 9.19
N LYS A 87 -0.60 3.66 8.30
CA LYS A 87 0.60 2.83 8.36
C LYS A 87 1.32 2.93 9.72
N ARG A 88 1.22 4.07 10.41
CA ARG A 88 1.82 4.29 11.75
C ARG A 88 1.16 3.47 12.86
N PHE A 89 -0.04 2.93 12.61
CA PHE A 89 -0.82 2.12 13.55
C PHE A 89 -0.77 0.62 13.22
N MET A 90 -0.23 0.24 12.06
CA MET A 90 -0.16 -1.15 11.61
C MET A 90 0.64 -2.01 12.58
N GLY A 91 0.01 -3.08 13.07
CA GLY A 91 0.64 -4.04 13.98
C GLY A 91 0.84 -3.55 15.41
N ARG A 92 0.26 -2.40 15.80
CA ARG A 92 0.53 -1.76 17.10
C ARG A 92 -0.65 -1.84 18.06
N ALA A 93 -0.33 -2.03 19.34
CA ALA A 93 -1.29 -1.85 20.42
C ALA A 93 -1.45 -0.36 20.72
N LEU A 94 -2.50 -0.01 21.46
CA LEU A 94 -2.78 1.38 21.79
C LEU A 94 -1.66 2.02 22.64
N ALA A 95 -1.01 1.22 23.49
CA ALA A 95 0.11 1.65 24.35
C ALA A 95 1.36 2.09 23.55
N ASP A 96 1.52 1.61 22.31
CA ASP A 96 2.68 1.90 21.46
C ASP A 96 2.56 3.25 20.71
N ILE A 97 1.40 3.90 20.80
CA ILE A 97 1.11 5.13 20.05
C ILE A 97 1.46 6.35 20.91
N ALA A 98 2.65 6.90 20.67
CA ALA A 98 3.08 8.15 21.28
C ALA A 98 2.25 9.35 20.81
N ASN A 99 1.98 10.30 21.73
CA ASN A 99 1.24 11.53 21.46
C ASN A 99 -0.16 11.32 20.85
N ARG A 100 -0.83 10.21 21.16
CA ARG A 100 -2.17 9.92 20.64
C ARG A 100 -3.19 11.03 20.91
N ASP A 101 -3.05 11.75 22.02
CA ASP A 101 -3.94 12.86 22.41
C ASP A 101 -3.83 14.09 21.48
N LYS A 102 -2.82 14.14 20.60
CA LYS A 102 -2.67 15.17 19.57
C LYS A 102 -3.30 14.78 18.23
N LEU A 103 -3.78 13.54 18.11
CA LEU A 103 -4.42 13.03 16.90
C LEU A 103 -5.93 13.23 17.03
N PRO A 104 -6.64 13.49 15.92
CA PRO A 104 -8.08 13.69 15.96
C PRO A 104 -8.88 12.37 16.07
N TYR A 105 -8.21 11.23 16.23
CA TYR A 105 -8.86 9.93 16.17
C TYR A 105 -9.26 9.45 17.57
N HIS A 106 -10.47 8.89 17.64
CA HIS A 106 -10.90 8.11 18.79
C HIS A 106 -10.39 6.68 18.65
N PHE A 107 -9.46 6.30 19.50
CA PHE A 107 -8.88 4.96 19.50
C PHE A 107 -9.56 4.05 20.53
N GLU A 108 -9.80 2.81 20.14
CA GLU A 108 -10.24 1.74 21.04
C GLU A 108 -9.09 0.76 21.28
N ASP A 109 -8.88 0.43 22.55
CA ASP A 109 -7.91 -0.59 22.94
C ASP A 109 -8.53 -1.97 22.77
N THR A 110 -8.01 -2.76 21.83
CA THR A 110 -8.48 -4.12 21.59
C THR A 110 -7.32 -5.10 21.60
N PRO A 111 -7.55 -6.38 21.98
CA PRO A 111 -6.48 -7.37 22.03
C PRO A 111 -5.74 -7.47 20.69
N GLY A 112 -4.40 -7.34 20.74
CA GLY A 112 -3.51 -7.49 19.60
C GLY A 112 -3.23 -6.19 18.82
N MET A 113 -4.25 -5.44 18.43
CA MET A 113 -4.08 -4.20 17.66
C MET A 113 -5.13 -3.16 18.03
N LEU A 114 -4.76 -1.89 18.06
CA LEU A 114 -5.73 -0.80 18.25
C LEU A 114 -6.77 -0.76 17.12
N ARG A 115 -7.91 -0.14 17.41
CA ARG A 115 -8.94 0.20 16.41
C ARG A 115 -9.27 1.68 16.44
N LEU A 116 -9.80 2.19 15.33
CA LEU A 116 -10.26 3.56 15.17
C LEU A 116 -11.79 3.58 15.09
N THR A 117 -12.43 4.43 15.89
CA THR A 117 -13.87 4.66 15.80
C THR A 117 -14.17 5.58 14.62
N THR A 118 -15.07 5.14 13.74
CA THR A 118 -15.48 5.87 12.53
C THR A 118 -17.00 5.83 12.39
N ARG A 119 -17.58 6.58 11.44
CA ARG A 119 -18.99 6.42 11.04
C ARG A 119 -19.37 5.01 10.61
N HIS A 120 -18.40 4.21 10.16
CA HIS A 120 -18.60 2.80 9.81
C HIS A 120 -18.38 1.85 11.00
N GLY A 121 -18.37 2.39 12.23
CA GLY A 121 -18.01 1.65 13.44
C GLY A 121 -16.50 1.51 13.60
N LEU A 122 -16.08 0.48 14.33
CA LEU A 122 -14.66 0.23 14.61
C LEU A 122 -13.95 -0.29 13.36
N LYS A 123 -12.86 0.38 12.98
CA LYS A 123 -11.98 0.00 11.87
C LYS A 123 -10.58 -0.27 12.37
N SER A 124 -10.03 -1.43 12.00
CA SER A 124 -8.63 -1.75 12.25
C SER A 124 -7.72 -1.03 11.22
N PRO A 125 -6.45 -0.76 11.57
CA PRO A 125 -5.45 -0.27 10.61
C PRO A 125 -5.33 -1.16 9.36
N VAL A 126 -5.55 -2.47 9.52
CA VAL A 126 -5.56 -3.47 8.44
C VAL A 126 -6.72 -3.20 7.47
N GLU A 127 -7.94 -3.02 7.97
CA GLU A 127 -9.11 -2.69 7.14
C GLU A 127 -8.95 -1.36 6.40
N VAL A 128 -8.43 -0.33 7.07
CA VAL A 128 -8.20 0.98 6.43
C VAL A 128 -7.14 0.87 5.32
N SER A 129 -6.05 0.14 5.59
CA SER A 129 -5.00 -0.10 4.58
C SER A 129 -5.51 -0.94 3.40
N ALA A 130 -6.44 -1.87 3.65
CA ALA A 130 -7.08 -2.65 2.60
C ALA A 130 -7.88 -1.78 1.62
N GLU A 131 -8.52 -0.70 2.08
CA GLU A 131 -9.24 0.24 1.19
C GLU A 131 -8.28 0.95 0.21
N ILE A 132 -7.09 1.31 0.70
CA ILE A 132 -6.03 1.93 -0.12
C ILE A 132 -5.51 0.91 -1.13
N LEU A 133 -5.18 -0.30 -0.68
CA LEU A 133 -4.69 -1.39 -1.53
C LEU A 133 -5.71 -1.80 -2.59
N ALA A 134 -7.00 -1.88 -2.24
CA ALA A 134 -8.07 -2.19 -3.19
C ALA A 134 -8.19 -1.10 -4.27
N THR A 135 -8.06 0.18 -3.88
CA THR A 135 -8.05 1.30 -4.83
C THR A 135 -6.87 1.17 -5.82
N LEU A 136 -5.70 0.78 -5.34
CA LEU A 136 -4.53 0.55 -6.20
C LEU A 136 -4.66 -0.71 -7.08
N ARG A 137 -5.32 -1.77 -6.58
CA ARG A 137 -5.66 -2.94 -7.39
C ARG A 137 -6.57 -2.55 -8.55
N PHE A 138 -7.68 -1.84 -8.28
CA PHE A 138 -8.61 -1.41 -9.33
C PHE A 138 -7.92 -0.55 -10.38
N ARG A 139 -7.05 0.40 -9.99
CA ARG A 139 -6.25 1.17 -10.95
C ARG A 139 -5.38 0.30 -11.85
N ALA A 140 -4.79 -0.76 -11.29
CA ALA A 140 -4.02 -1.70 -12.08
C ALA A 140 -4.90 -2.51 -13.03
N GLU A 141 -6.01 -3.05 -12.54
CA GLU A 141 -6.99 -3.80 -13.32
C GLU A 141 -7.52 -2.97 -14.51
N ASP A 142 -7.88 -1.70 -14.26
CA ASP A 142 -8.32 -0.75 -15.29
C ASP A 142 -7.20 -0.49 -16.32
N SER A 143 -5.96 -0.31 -15.87
CA SER A 143 -4.79 -0.06 -16.73
C SER A 143 -4.44 -1.25 -17.64
N PHE A 144 -4.84 -2.46 -17.28
CA PHE A 144 -4.58 -3.68 -18.06
C PHE A 144 -5.84 -4.25 -18.73
N ALA A 145 -7.03 -3.77 -18.35
CA ALA A 145 -8.32 -4.35 -18.69
C ALA A 145 -8.39 -5.87 -18.40
N ASP A 146 -7.81 -6.28 -17.26
CA ASP A 146 -7.64 -7.67 -16.86
C ASP A 146 -7.34 -7.77 -15.36
N ASP A 147 -7.57 -8.93 -14.75
CA ASP A 147 -7.38 -9.14 -13.32
C ASP A 147 -5.89 -9.18 -12.95
N VAL A 148 -5.54 -8.64 -11.78
CA VAL A 148 -4.17 -8.71 -11.25
C VAL A 148 -3.94 -10.10 -10.65
N PHE A 149 -2.94 -10.81 -11.16
CA PHE A 149 -2.54 -12.12 -10.65
C PHE A 149 -1.93 -12.05 -9.23
N GLY A 150 -1.19 -10.98 -8.95
CA GLY A 150 -0.63 -10.74 -7.62
C GLY A 150 0.20 -9.47 -7.52
N ALA A 151 0.59 -9.13 -6.30
CA ALA A 151 1.35 -7.92 -5.99
C ALA A 151 2.61 -8.22 -5.19
N VAL A 152 3.66 -7.46 -5.48
CA VAL A 152 4.78 -7.24 -4.57
C VAL A 152 4.53 -5.93 -3.83
N ILE A 153 4.52 -5.95 -2.50
CA ILE A 153 4.15 -4.79 -1.68
C ILE A 153 5.37 -4.35 -0.84
N THR A 154 5.65 -3.05 -0.83
CA THR A 154 6.72 -2.48 0.00
C THR A 154 6.35 -2.44 1.49
N VAL A 155 7.35 -2.68 2.34
CA VAL A 155 7.27 -2.45 3.78
C VAL A 155 8.55 -1.80 4.30
N PRO A 156 8.51 -1.02 5.37
CA PRO A 156 9.70 -0.45 5.97
C PRO A 156 10.68 -1.55 6.40
N ALA A 157 11.97 -1.32 6.23
CA ALA A 157 12.99 -2.32 6.55
C ALA A 157 12.95 -2.77 8.03
N TYR A 158 12.59 -1.86 8.93
CA TYR A 158 12.51 -2.09 10.37
C TYR A 158 11.17 -2.68 10.84
N PHE A 159 10.21 -2.97 9.95
CA PHE A 159 8.97 -3.63 10.34
C PHE A 159 9.23 -5.03 10.90
N ASP A 160 8.66 -5.30 12.07
CA ASP A 160 8.65 -6.62 12.70
C ASP A 160 7.65 -7.58 12.03
N ASP A 161 7.62 -8.82 12.51
CA ASP A 161 6.76 -9.88 11.96
C ASP A 161 5.27 -9.56 12.07
N ALA A 162 4.84 -8.89 13.15
CA ALA A 162 3.43 -8.54 13.34
C ALA A 162 3.00 -7.46 12.34
N GLN A 163 3.83 -6.44 12.11
CA GLN A 163 3.55 -5.39 11.14
C GLN A 163 3.59 -5.90 9.69
N ARG A 164 4.50 -6.84 9.39
CA ARG A 164 4.54 -7.54 8.09
C ARG A 164 3.31 -8.40 7.87
N GLN A 165 2.87 -9.16 8.87
CA GLN A 165 1.67 -9.97 8.78
C GLN A 165 0.43 -9.09 8.59
N ALA A 166 0.30 -8.01 9.37
CA ALA A 166 -0.79 -7.05 9.21
C ALA A 166 -0.87 -6.46 7.78
N THR A 167 0.28 -6.22 7.14
CA THR A 167 0.33 -5.74 5.75
C THR A 167 -0.17 -6.82 4.77
N LYS A 168 0.17 -8.10 4.99
CA LYS A 168 -0.36 -9.21 4.19
C LYS A 168 -1.86 -9.37 4.37
N ASP A 169 -2.35 -9.25 5.61
CA ASP A 169 -3.77 -9.35 5.92
C ASP A 169 -4.55 -8.23 5.22
N ALA A 170 -4.01 -7.01 5.20
CA ALA A 170 -4.62 -5.88 4.48
C ALA A 170 -4.69 -6.14 2.97
N ALA A 171 -3.63 -6.72 2.39
CA ALA A 171 -3.62 -7.11 0.98
C ALA A 171 -4.64 -8.22 0.68
N GLN A 172 -4.74 -9.22 1.56
CA GLN A 172 -5.73 -10.28 1.42
C GLN A 172 -7.16 -9.73 1.48
N LEU A 173 -7.45 -8.82 2.41
CA LEU A 173 -8.74 -8.13 2.49
C LEU A 173 -9.04 -7.26 1.25
N ALA A 174 -8.00 -6.70 0.64
CA ALA A 174 -8.12 -5.98 -0.64
C ALA A 174 -8.34 -6.92 -1.84
N GLY A 175 -8.25 -8.24 -1.66
CA GLY A 175 -8.30 -9.23 -2.73
C GLY A 175 -7.04 -9.24 -3.60
N LEU A 176 -5.88 -8.99 -2.99
CA LEU A 176 -4.57 -9.11 -3.62
C LEU A 176 -3.85 -10.37 -3.15
N ASN A 177 -3.37 -11.16 -4.10
CA ASN A 177 -2.43 -12.24 -3.83
C ASN A 177 -1.02 -11.66 -3.63
N VAL A 178 -0.48 -11.72 -2.41
CA VAL A 178 0.85 -11.18 -2.10
C VAL A 178 1.93 -12.17 -2.55
N LEU A 179 2.61 -11.83 -3.63
CA LEU A 179 3.74 -12.61 -4.15
C LEU A 179 4.98 -12.46 -3.26
N ARG A 180 5.22 -11.24 -2.77
CA ARG A 180 6.34 -10.93 -1.89
C ARG A 180 6.09 -9.62 -1.14
N LEU A 181 6.56 -9.56 0.11
CA LEU A 181 6.85 -8.28 0.75
C LEU A 181 8.32 -7.94 0.52
N ILE A 182 8.60 -6.72 0.08
CA ILE A 182 9.96 -6.23 -0.14
C ILE A 182 10.23 -5.03 0.77
N ASN A 183 11.46 -4.92 1.25
CA ASN A 183 11.85 -3.75 2.03
C ASN A 183 11.91 -2.52 1.11
N GLU A 184 11.33 -1.40 1.55
CA GLU A 184 11.37 -0.09 0.86
C GLU A 184 12.78 0.27 0.34
N PRO A 185 13.85 0.27 1.17
CA PRO A 185 15.19 0.63 0.68
C PRO A 185 15.75 -0.39 -0.33
N THR A 186 15.32 -1.65 -0.26
CA THR A 186 15.71 -2.67 -1.25
C THR A 186 15.01 -2.42 -2.59
N ALA A 187 13.72 -2.07 -2.57
CA ALA A 187 12.99 -1.69 -3.78
C ALA A 187 13.60 -0.44 -4.44
N ALA A 188 13.95 0.57 -3.65
CA ALA A 188 14.65 1.76 -4.13
C ALA A 188 16.01 1.43 -4.75
N ALA A 189 16.81 0.56 -4.11
CA ALA A 189 18.09 0.12 -4.66
C ALA A 189 17.93 -0.64 -6.00
N ILE A 190 16.91 -1.48 -6.14
CA ILE A 190 16.61 -2.18 -7.40
C ILE A 190 16.24 -1.18 -8.49
N ALA A 191 15.37 -0.22 -8.20
CA ALA A 191 15.00 0.81 -9.17
C ALA A 191 16.23 1.60 -9.64
N TYR A 192 17.09 2.03 -8.72
CA TYR A 192 18.33 2.72 -9.06
C TYR A 192 19.27 1.85 -9.91
N GLY A 193 19.46 0.59 -9.54
CA GLY A 193 20.36 -0.33 -10.25
C GLY A 193 19.90 -0.68 -11.67
N LEU A 194 18.59 -0.79 -11.89
CA LEU A 194 18.01 -1.04 -13.22
C LEU A 194 18.28 0.11 -14.20
N ASP A 195 18.18 1.35 -13.73
CA ASP A 195 18.35 2.53 -14.59
C ASP A 195 19.82 2.89 -14.82
N ASN A 196 20.70 2.59 -13.87
CA ASN A 196 22.09 3.07 -13.87
C ASN A 196 23.14 1.98 -14.16
N ALA A 197 22.72 0.71 -14.32
CA ALA A 197 23.61 -0.43 -14.61
C ALA A 197 24.88 -0.45 -13.73
N SER A 198 24.73 -0.10 -12.45
CA SER A 198 25.86 0.27 -11.61
C SER A 198 26.18 -0.79 -10.55
N GLU A 199 27.38 -1.35 -10.61
CA GLU A 199 27.96 -2.16 -9.52
C GLU A 199 28.67 -1.26 -8.51
N GLY A 200 28.39 -1.44 -7.21
CA GLY A 200 29.00 -0.63 -6.16
C GLY A 200 28.37 -0.80 -4.78
N LEU A 201 28.96 -0.11 -3.80
CA LEU A 201 28.40 0.03 -2.46
C LEU A 201 27.50 1.27 -2.42
N TYR A 202 26.23 1.08 -2.08
CA TYR A 202 25.24 2.15 -2.02
C TYR A 202 24.66 2.29 -0.63
N ALA A 203 24.48 3.53 -0.19
CA ALA A 203 23.67 3.87 0.97
C ALA A 203 22.33 4.40 0.48
N VAL A 204 21.25 3.73 0.85
CA VAL A 204 19.88 4.22 0.60
C VAL A 204 19.43 4.99 1.83
N TYR A 205 19.13 6.27 1.65
CA TYR A 205 18.58 7.13 2.68
C TYR A 205 17.11 7.39 2.37
N ASP A 206 16.21 6.68 3.05
CA ASP A 206 14.77 6.75 2.83
C ASP A 206 14.11 7.55 3.96
N LEU A 207 13.80 8.82 3.72
CA LEU A 207 13.13 9.69 4.69
C LEU A 207 11.69 9.97 4.24
N GLY A 208 10.79 9.09 4.68
CA GLY A 208 9.37 9.15 4.34
C GLY A 208 8.53 10.00 5.31
N GLY A 209 7.22 10.04 5.07
CA GLY A 209 6.27 10.78 5.89
C GLY A 209 6.00 10.20 7.29
N GLY A 210 6.53 9.02 7.59
CA GLY A 210 6.40 8.41 8.92
C GLY A 210 7.37 7.27 9.20
N THR A 211 8.32 7.03 8.30
CA THR A 211 9.32 5.96 8.35
C THR A 211 10.69 6.53 7.98
N PHE A 212 11.74 5.98 8.57
CA PHE A 212 13.14 6.28 8.31
C PHE A 212 13.98 5.01 8.51
#